data_AF-A0A9E1ZIS8-F1
#
_entry.id   AF-A0A9E1ZIS8-F1
#
_cell.length_a   1.000
_cell.length_b   1.000
_cell.length_c   1.000
_cell.angle_alpha   90.00
_cell.angle_beta   90.00
_cell.angle_gamma   90.00
#
_symmetry.space_group_name_H-M   'P 1'
#
loop_
_entity.id
_entity.type
_entity.pdbx_description
1 polymer ?
#
loop_
_entity_poly.entity_id
_entity_poly.type
_entity_poly.pdbx_seq_one_letter_code
_entity_poly.pdbx_strand_id
1 'polypeptide(L)' 'MPILQYAEHERIPASEIIHPFITDRIAQTRGTPWMVSAMTRLQMLGAYEEAELPHPRWASW' A
#
# COMPACT_ATOMS: atom_id res chain seq x y z
N MET A 1 -2.51 24.47 -18.01
CA MET A 1 -2.52 23.38 -17.00
C MET A 1 -1.90 22.16 -17.68
N PRO A 2 -0.65 21.76 -17.37
CA PRO A 2 -0.06 20.59 -18.02
C PRO A 2 -0.60 19.32 -17.38
N ILE A 3 -0.95 18.37 -18.25
CA ILE A 3 -1.50 17.06 -17.94
C ILE A 3 -0.34 16.16 -17.53
N LEU A 4 -0.47 15.41 -16.44
CA LEU A 4 0.56 14.50 -15.94
C LEU A 4 1.05 13.59 -17.08
N GLN A 5 2.35 13.67 -17.38
CA GLN A 5 3.04 12.74 -18.25
C GLN A 5 3.01 11.37 -17.58
N TYR A 6 2.21 10.44 -18.10
CA TYR A 6 2.16 9.07 -17.59
C TYR A 6 3.57 8.48 -17.70
N ALA A 7 4.04 7.89 -16.60
CA ALA A 7 5.25 7.08 -16.63
C ALA A 7 5.12 6.03 -17.75
N GLU A 8 6.18 5.85 -18.53
CA GLU A 8 6.24 4.80 -19.53
C GLU A 8 6.09 3.44 -18.81
N HIS A 9 5.06 2.67 -19.17
CA HIS A 9 4.81 1.36 -18.57
C HIS A 9 5.19 0.27 -19.57
N GLU A 10 6.13 -0.60 -19.19
CA GLU A 10 6.49 -1.79 -19.94
C GLU A 10 5.70 -3.01 -19.46
N ARG A 11 5.05 -3.73 -20.38
CA ARG A 11 4.31 -4.95 -20.05
C ARG A 11 5.23 -6.17 -20.13
N ILE A 12 5.56 -6.74 -18.98
CA ILE A 12 6.36 -7.97 -18.87
C ILE A 12 5.42 -9.20 -18.89
N PRO A 13 5.68 -10.22 -19.73
CA PRO A 13 4.94 -11.48 -19.71
C PRO A 13 5.00 -12.20 -18.36
N ALA A 14 3.90 -12.82 -17.94
CA ALA A 14 3.84 -13.54 -16.66
C ALA A 14 4.82 -14.73 -16.60
N SER A 15 5.17 -15.32 -17.74
CA SER A 15 6.17 -16.38 -17.85
C SER A 15 7.59 -15.95 -17.46
N GLU A 16 7.86 -14.64 -17.41
CA GLU A 16 9.16 -14.07 -17.07
C GLU A 16 9.25 -13.65 -15.60
N ILE A 17 8.19 -13.84 -14.80
CA ILE A 17 8.11 -13.38 -13.41
C ILE A 17 8.16 -14.58 -12.46
N ILE A 18 9.13 -14.57 -11.54
CA ILE A 18 9.15 -15.50 -10.41
C ILE A 18 8.26 -14.92 -9.29
N HIS A 19 7.22 -15.64 -8.89
CA HIS A 19 6.30 -15.25 -7.80
C HIS A 19 6.41 -16.20 -6.60
N PRO A 20 7.49 -16.10 -5.77
CA PRO A 20 7.68 -17.01 -4.65
C PRO A 20 6.88 -16.55 -3.43
N PHE A 21 6.17 -17.48 -2.81
CA PHE A 21 5.55 -17.28 -1.50
C PHE A 21 5.38 -18.59 -0.75
N ILE A 22 5.21 -18.48 0.57
CA ILE A 22 4.88 -19.61 1.44
C ILE A 22 3.34 -19.70 1.51
N THR A 23 2.80 -20.88 1.21
CA THR A 23 1.36 -21.17 1.29
C THR A 23 1.00 -21.60 2.69
N ASP A 24 0.04 -20.89 3.30
CA ASP A 24 -0.51 -21.21 4.61
C ASP A 24 -1.93 -21.80 4.50
N ARG A 25 -2.62 -21.61 3.36
CA ARG A 25 -4.03 -22.00 3.16
C ARG A 25 -4.28 -22.59 1.76
N ILE A 26 -5.27 -23.47 1.65
CA ILE A 26 -5.73 -24.00 0.36
C ILE A 26 -6.28 -22.85 -0.51
N ALA A 27 -5.97 -22.87 -1.82
CA ALA A 27 -6.36 -21.86 -2.82
C ALA A 27 -5.71 -20.47 -2.65
N GLN A 28 -4.66 -20.33 -1.84
CA GLN A 28 -3.92 -19.09 -1.71
C GLN A 28 -3.13 -18.76 -2.99
N THR A 29 -3.36 -17.59 -3.56
CA THR A 29 -2.70 -17.11 -4.80
C THR A 29 -1.55 -16.13 -4.53
N ARG A 30 -1.43 -15.60 -3.30
CA ARG A 30 -0.37 -14.67 -2.88
C ARG A 30 0.05 -14.92 -1.43
N GLY A 31 1.31 -14.68 -1.12
CA GLY A 31 1.84 -14.78 0.24
C GLY A 31 1.33 -13.72 1.21
N THR A 32 1.36 -14.03 2.50
CA THR A 32 1.15 -13.06 3.58
C THR A 32 2.49 -12.47 4.01
N PRO A 33 2.70 -11.14 3.93
CA PRO A 33 3.91 -10.51 4.42
C PRO A 33 4.07 -10.68 5.95
N TRP A 34 5.29 -10.82 6.46
CA TRP A 34 5.52 -10.91 7.90
C TRP A 34 5.03 -9.70 8.70
N MET A 35 4.94 -8.54 8.04
CA MET A 35 4.44 -7.29 8.63
C MET A 35 2.92 -7.25 8.83
N VAL A 36 2.15 -8.24 8.37
CA VAL A 36 0.68 -8.21 8.46
C VAL A 36 0.20 -8.00 9.91
N SER A 37 0.92 -8.58 10.89
CA SER A 37 0.58 -8.47 12.32
C SER A 37 0.71 -7.06 12.88
N ALA A 38 1.55 -6.21 12.28
CA ALA A 38 1.78 -4.83 12.71
C ALA A 38 0.80 -3.84 12.07
N MET A 39 0.14 -4.21 10.97
CA MET A 39 -0.66 -3.28 10.15
C MET A 39 -1.76 -2.57 10.93
N THR A 40 -2.52 -3.28 11.77
CA THR A 40 -3.61 -2.67 12.56
C THR A 40 -3.08 -1.60 13.52
N ARG A 41 -1.93 -1.85 14.14
CA ARG A 41 -1.29 -0.88 15.06
C ARG A 41 -0.76 0.33 14.29
N LEU A 42 -0.17 0.14 13.13
CA LEU A 42 0.30 1.23 12.28
C LEU A 42 -0.86 2.12 11.80
N GLN A 43 -2.01 1.53 11.48
CA GLN A 43 -3.21 2.30 11.14
C GLN A 43 -3.69 3.16 12.31
N MET A 44 -3.77 2.59 13.52
CA MET A 44 -4.15 3.32 14.72
C MET A 44 -3.15 4.43 15.06
N LEU A 45 -1.86 4.18 14.87
CA LEU A 45 -0.81 5.18 15.07
C LEU A 45 -0.96 6.36 14.11
N GLY A 46 -1.21 6.11 12.82
CA GLY A 46 -1.44 7.20 11.86
C GLY A 46 -2.67 8.04 12.19
N ALA A 47 -3.77 7.40 12.64
CA ALA A 47 -4.97 8.12 13.08
C ALA A 47 -4.72 8.95 14.35
N TYR A 48 -3.87 8.46 15.25
CA TYR A 48 -3.44 9.18 16.43
C TYR A 48 -2.60 10.42 16.05
N GLU A 49 -1.61 10.25 15.17
CA GLU A 49 -0.78 11.35 14.66
C GLU A 49 -1.64 12.43 13.97
N GLU A 50 -2.64 12.03 13.19
CA GLU A 50 -3.59 12.95 12.53
C GLU A 50 -4.51 13.68 13.53
N ALA A 51 -4.91 13.03 14.62
CA ALA A 51 -5.70 13.65 15.68
C ALA A 51 -4.89 14.64 16.53
N GLU A 52 -3.58 14.38 16.69
CA GLU A 52 -2.66 15.29 17.37
C GLU A 52 -2.25 16.48 16.51
N LEU A 53 -2.32 16.34 15.18
CA LEU A 53 -2.01 17.42 14.23
C LEU A 53 -3.01 18.58 14.39
N PRO A 54 -2.58 19.76 14.89
CA PRO A 54 -3.44 20.92 14.95
C PRO A 54 -3.69 21.40 13.52
N HIS A 55 -4.94 21.26 13.06
CA HIS A 55 -5.32 21.74 11.73
C HIS A 55 -5.18 23.26 11.68
N PRO A 56 -4.34 23.82 10.80
CA PRO A 56 -4.33 25.25 10.61
C PRO A 56 -5.66 25.66 9.95
N ARG A 57 -6.32 26.67 10.52
CA ARG A 57 -7.69 27.15 10.22
C ARG A 57 -7.97 27.59 8.76
N TRP A 58 -7.06 27.39 7.81
CA TRP A 58 -7.18 27.79 6.40
C TRP A 58 -7.48 26.63 5.44
N ALA A 59 -7.63 25.39 5.92
CA ALA A 59 -8.22 24.31 5.12
C ALA A 59 -9.74 24.54 4.97
N SER A 60 -10.11 25.58 4.22
CA SER A 60 -11.45 25.79 3.70
C SER A 60 -11.53 25.20 2.29
N TRP A 61 -12.34 24.14 2.17
CA TRP A 61 -12.90 23.52 0.96
C TRP A 61 -11.93 22.91 -0.07
#